data_AF-A0A1G0E7F8-F1
#
_entry.id   AF-A0A1G0E7F8-F1
#
_cell.length_a   1.000
_cell.length_b   1.000
_cell.length_c   1.000
_cell.angle_alpha   90.00
_cell.angle_beta   90.00
_cell.angle_gamma   90.00
#
_symmetry.space_group_name_H-M   'P 1'
#
loop_
_entity.id
_entity.type
_entity.pdbx_description
1 polymer ?
#
loop_
_entity_poly.entity_id
_entity_poly.type
_entity_poly.pdbx_seq_one_letter_code
_entity_poly.pdbx_strand_id
1 'polypeptide(L)' 'MIEERLVNIEAKITFQEDLIEELNKTVYQQQKKLDRLEAVCESLARNFASLAEAGDGSMSANERPPHY' A
#
# COMPACT_ATOMS: atom_id res chain seq x y z
N MET A 1 2.51 32.78 39.05
CA MET A 1 1.70 33.32 37.92
C MET A 1 2.39 33.11 36.57
N ILE A 2 3.52 33.77 36.25
CA ILE A 2 4.20 33.57 34.94
C ILE A 2 4.97 32.25 34.87
N GLU A 3 5.79 31.93 35.88
CA GLU A 3 6.53 30.66 35.96
C GLU A 3 5.60 29.44 35.91
N GLU A 4 4.50 29.48 36.66
CA GLU A 4 3.51 28.40 36.63
C GLU A 4 2.88 28.21 35.24
N ARG A 5 2.64 29.29 34.49
CA ARG A 5 2.15 29.20 33.11
C ARG A 5 3.22 28.63 32.18
N LEU A 6 4.50 28.97 32.38
CA LEU A 6 5.62 28.42 31.61
C LEU A 6 5.77 26.92 31.85
N VAL A 7 5.77 26.48 33.11
CA VAL A 7 5.84 25.05 33.46
C VAL A 7 4.68 24.27 32.83
N ASN A 8 3.46 24.82 32.87
CA ASN A 8 2.31 24.19 32.22
C ASN A 8 2.45 24.11 30.70
N ILE A 9 3.08 25.11 30.06
CA ILE A 9 3.33 25.09 28.62
C ILE A 9 4.39 24.05 28.28
N GLU A 10 5.49 23.98 29.03
CA GLU A 10 6.56 22.98 28.83
C GLU A 10 6.03 21.55 28.98
N ALA A 11 5.20 21.30 29.99
CA ALA A 11 4.56 20.00 30.18
C ALA A 11 3.64 19.65 28.99
N LYS A 12 2.87 20.61 28.48
CA LYS A 12 2.02 20.43 27.30
C LYS A 12 2.83 20.17 26.03
N ILE A 13 3.94 20.89 25.83
CA ILE A 13 4.82 20.71 24.68
C ILE A 13 5.42 19.30 24.70
N THR A 14 5.96 18.87 25.84
CA THR A 14 6.53 17.51 25.98
C THR A 14 5.51 16.44 25.61
N PHE A 15 4.28 16.56 26.14
CA PHE A 15 3.21 15.62 25.80
C PHE A 15 2.83 15.65 24.30
N GLN A 16 2.85 16.83 23.69
CA GLN A 16 2.59 16.97 22.25
C GLN A 16 3.71 16.37 21.40
N GLU A 17 4.97 16.50 21.82
CA GLU A 17 6.11 15.87 21.16
C GLU A 17 5.99 14.34 21.17
N ASP A 18 5.67 13.76 22.33
CA ASP A 18 5.42 12.31 22.48
C ASP A 18 4.28 11.84 21.56
N LEU A 19 3.17 12.59 21.54
CA LEU A 19 2.02 12.29 20.69
C LEU A 19 2.37 12.37 19.20
N ILE A 20 3.16 13.36 18.79
CA ILE A 20 3.63 13.48 17.40
C ILE A 20 4.50 12.28 17.03
N GLU A 21 5.37 11.81 17.92
CA GLU A 21 6.19 10.63 17.67
C GLU A 21 5.33 9.36 17.50
N GLU A 22 4.32 9.18 18.34
CA GLU A 22 3.39 8.04 18.26
C GLU A 22 2.57 8.07 16.96
N LEU A 23 2.07 9.25 16.57
CA LEU A 23 1.35 9.44 15.31
C LEU A 23 2.25 9.14 14.11
N ASN A 24 3.51 9.60 14.12
CA ASN A 24 4.48 9.29 13.06
C ASN A 24 4.73 7.78 12.95
N LYS A 25 4.93 7.08 14.07
CA LYS A 25 5.07 5.61 14.08
C LYS A 25 3.86 4.92 13.48
N THR A 26 2.66 5.40 13.82
CA THR A 26 1.40 4.86 13.30
C THR A 26 1.27 5.07 11.79
N VAL A 27 1.52 6.28 11.30
CA VAL A 27 1.49 6.61 9.86
C VAL A 27 2.50 5.75 9.09
N TYR A 28 3.72 5.59 9.61
CA TYR A 28 4.73 4.73 8.99
C TYR A 28 4.26 3.27 8.87
N GLN A 29 3.68 2.72 9.93
CA GLN A 29 3.14 1.36 9.90
C GLN A 29 1.97 1.21 8.94
N GLN A 30 1.12 2.24 8.81
CA GLN A 30 0.03 2.27 7.85
C GLN A 30 0.54 2.31 6.42
N GLN A 31 1.55 3.16 6.13
CA GLN A 31 2.17 3.23 4.80
C GLN A 31 2.73 1.87 4.38
N LYS A 32 3.46 1.20 5.27
CA LYS A 32 3.99 -0.15 4.99
C LYS A 32 2.90 -1.18 4.68
N LYS A 33 1.72 -1.06 5.30
CA LYS A 33 0.56 -1.93 5.00
C LYS A 33 -0.04 -1.59 3.64
N LEU A 34 -0.13 -0.31 3.30
CA LEU A 34 -0.59 0.14 1.98
C LEU A 34 0.33 -0.35 0.87
N ASP A 35 1.64 -0.19 1.01
CA ASP A 35 2.62 -0.67 0.01
C ASP A 35 2.46 -2.18 -0.24
N ARG A 36 2.23 -2.95 0.82
CA ARG A 36 1.99 -4.40 0.71
C ARG A 36 0.67 -4.70 -0.02
N LEU A 37 -0.39 -3.95 0.28
CA LEU A 37 -1.68 -4.13 -0.40
C LEU A 37 -1.59 -3.76 -1.88
N GLU A 38 -0.90 -2.67 -2.20
CA GLU A 38 -0.65 -2.22 -3.57
C GLU A 38 0.10 -3.29 -4.37
N ALA A 39 1.21 -3.82 -3.82
CA ALA A 39 1.97 -4.90 -4.46
C ALA A 39 1.11 -6.16 -4.73
N VAL A 40 0.21 -6.51 -3.81
CA VAL A 40 -0.72 -7.63 -4.00
C VAL A 40 -1.73 -7.32 -5.11
N CYS A 41 -2.32 -6.12 -5.10
CA CYS A 41 -3.26 -5.69 -6.14
C CYS A 41 -2.63 -5.69 -7.52
N GLU A 42 -1.40 -5.19 -7.66
CA GLU A 42 -0.66 -5.26 -8.92
C GLU A 42 -0.38 -6.69 -9.36
N SER A 43 0.01 -7.58 -8.44
CA SER A 43 0.24 -8.99 -8.76
C SER A 43 -1.05 -9.67 -9.24
N LEU A 44 -2.18 -9.36 -8.62
CA LEU A 44 -3.49 -9.87 -9.04
C LEU A 44 -3.85 -9.34 -10.43
N ALA A 45 -3.66 -8.04 -10.68
CA ALA A 45 -3.92 -7.42 -11.98
C ALA A 45 -3.07 -8.07 -13.09
N ARG A 46 -1.78 -8.32 -12.84
CA ARG A 46 -0.90 -9.04 -13.77
C ARG A 46 -1.39 -10.46 -14.04
N ASN A 47 -1.77 -11.20 -12.99
CA ASN A 47 -2.28 -12.57 -13.15
C ASN A 47 -3.56 -12.60 -13.99
N PHE A 48 -4.48 -11.66 -13.79
CA PHE A 48 -5.70 -11.56 -14.60
C PHE A 48 -5.39 -11.23 -16.06
N ALA A 49 -4.45 -10.33 -16.33
CA ALA A 49 -4.01 -10.03 -17.69
C ALA A 49 -3.41 -11.27 -18.38
N SER A 50 -2.51 -12.00 -17.70
CA SER A 50 -1.91 -13.22 -18.24
C SER A 50 -2.95 -14.32 -18.51
N LEU A 51 -3.97 -14.46 -17.65
CA LEU A 51 -5.06 -15.40 -17.86
C LEU A 51 -5.93 -15.03 -19.08
N ALA A 52 -6.18 -13.73 -19.29
CA ALA A 52 -6.92 -13.25 -20.45
C ALA A 52 -6.16 -13.53 -21.76
N GLU A 53 -4.84 -13.29 -21.79
CA GLU A 53 -3.99 -13.61 -22.94
C GLU A 53 -3.93 -15.11 -23.23
N ALA A 54 -3.86 -15.96 -22.20
CA ALA A 54 -3.88 -17.41 -22.36
C ALA A 54 -5.22 -17.95 -22.89
N GLY A 55 -6.34 -17.28 -22.59
CA GLY A 55 -7.66 -17.61 -23.11
C GLY A 55 -7.84 -17.32 -24.60
N ASP A 56 -7.16 -16.30 -25.13
CA ASP A 56 -7.25 -15.89 -26.54
C ASP A 56 -6.34 -16.75 -27.46
N GLY A 57 -5.18 -17.21 -26.95
CA GLY A 57 -4.25 -18.08 -27.68
C GLY A 57 -4.72 -19.52 -27.90
N SER A 58 -5.76 -19.98 -27.21
CA SER A 58 -6.34 -21.32 -27.40
C SER A 58 -7.28 -21.40 -28.61
N MET A 59 -7.86 -20.27 -29.04
CA MET A 59 -8.76 -20.22 -30.20
C MET A 59 -8.03 -20.10 -31.55
N SER A 60 -6.75 -19.75 -31.56
CA SER A 60 -5.93 -19.57 -32.77
C SER A 60 -5.12 -20.83 -33.16
N ALA A 61 -5.08 -21.87 -32.32
CA ALA A 61 -4.32 -23.10 -32.59
C ALA A 61 -5.07 -24.13 -33.45
N ASN A 62 -6.28 -23.83 -33.93
CA ASN A 62 -7.09 -24.74 -34.74
C ASN A 62 -6.95 -24.47 -36.25
N GLU A 63 -5.74 -24.12 -36.70
CA GLU A 63 -5.43 -24.06 -38.13
C GLU A 63 -5.44 -25.48 -38.71
N ARG A 64 -6.49 -25.75 -39.48
CA ARG A 64 -6.78 -27.01 -40.17
C ARG A 64 -5.58 -27.42 -41.06
N PRO A 65 -5.09 -28.67 -41.01
CA PRO A 65 -3.92 -29.06 -41.80
C PRO A 65 -4.21 -28.95 -43.31
N PRO A 66 -3.24 -28.50 -44.12
CA PRO A 66 -3.40 -28.49 -45.57
C PRO A 66 -3.31 -29.93 -46.09
N HIS A 67 -4.42 -30.46 -46.61
CA HIS A 67 -4.40 -31.70 -47.38
C HIS A 67 -3.92 -31.38 -48.80
N TYR A 68 -2.80 -31.99 -49.19
CA TYR A 68 -2.31 -32.09 -50.57
C TYR A 68 -3.15 -33.06 -51.39
#